data_AF-F4ZQD2-F1
#
_entry.id   AF-F4ZQD2-F1
#
_cell.length_a   1.000
_cell.length_b   1.000
_cell.length_c   1.000
_cell.angle_alpha   90.00
_cell.angle_beta   90.00
_cell.angle_gamma   90.00
#
_symmetry.space_group_name_H-M   'P 1'
#
loop_
_entity.id
_entity.type
_entity.pdbx_description
1 polymer ?
#
loop_
_entity_poly.entity_id
_entity_poly.type
_entity_poly.pdbx_seq_one_letter_code
_entity_poly.pdbx_strand_id
1 'polypeptide(L)'
;VAAYYDRSILIHFIYLDAPAEVLLQRVSARQGHYMGANMVRSQFDILERPADDETDVFSIDVSRSIEEVKRDALARVHEVMGAESVS
;
A
#
# COMPACT_ATOMS: atom_id res chain seq x y z
N VAL A 1 -20.61 0.03 -21.30
CA VAL A 1 -19.43 0.89 -21.07
C VAL A 1 -19.55 1.40 -19.65
N ALA A 2 -18.71 0.89 -18.76
CA ALA A 2 -18.88 0.97 -17.30
C ALA A 2 -18.60 2.37 -16.76
N ALA A 3 -19.25 2.69 -15.64
CA ALA A 3 -19.43 4.00 -15.04
C ALA A 3 -18.14 4.63 -14.44
N TYR A 4 -17.10 4.83 -15.24
CA TYR A 4 -15.90 5.59 -14.85
C TYR A 4 -16.15 7.10 -14.68
N TYR A 5 -17.37 7.59 -14.94
CA TYR A 5 -17.76 9.00 -14.81
C TYR A 5 -18.74 9.24 -13.67
N ASP A 6 -18.95 8.26 -12.79
CA ASP A 6 -19.75 8.50 -11.60
C ASP A 6 -18.91 9.23 -10.55
N ARG A 7 -19.12 10.55 -10.44
CA ARG A 7 -18.47 11.41 -9.44
C ARG A 7 -18.88 11.07 -7.99
N SER A 8 -19.68 10.02 -7.79
CA SER A 8 -20.01 9.48 -6.46
C SER A 8 -19.03 8.41 -5.95
N ILE A 9 -18.09 7.95 -6.79
CA ILE A 9 -17.12 6.92 -6.39
C ILE A 9 -15.83 7.59 -5.92
N LEU A 10 -15.51 7.40 -4.64
CA LEU A 10 -14.24 7.81 -4.04
C LEU A 10 -13.28 6.61 -4.01
N ILE A 11 -12.04 6.84 -4.43
CA ILE A 11 -10.98 5.83 -4.43
C ILE A 11 -9.85 6.38 -3.57
N HIS A 12 -9.37 5.56 -2.63
CA HIS A 12 -8.21 5.85 -1.81
C HIS A 12 -7.21 4.71 -1.92
N PHE A 13 -5.93 5.04 -1.81
CA PHE A 13 -4.84 4.06 -1.89
C PHE A 13 -4.19 3.89 -0.53
N ILE A 14 -3.81 2.65 -0.20
CA ILE A 14 -2.95 2.34 0.93
C ILE A 14 -1.61 1.91 0.36
N TYR A 15 -0.61 2.78 0.49
CA TYR A 15 0.75 2.51 0.06
C TYR A 15 1.52 1.84 1.20
N LEU A 16 1.97 0.60 0.98
CA LEU A 16 2.71 -0.19 1.97
C LEU A 16 4.20 0.03 1.79
N ASP A 17 4.78 0.94 2.58
CA ASP A 17 6.18 1.33 2.46
C ASP A 17 7.07 0.50 3.38
N ALA A 18 8.20 0.03 2.86
CA ALA A 18 9.29 -0.48 3.67
C ALA A 18 10.60 -0.35 2.88
N PRO A 19 11.75 -0.27 3.58
CA PRO A 19 13.05 -0.33 2.92
C PRO A 19 13.18 -1.59 2.04
N ALA A 20 13.81 -1.46 0.88
CA ALA A 20 13.98 -2.55 -0.08
C ALA A 20 14.64 -3.79 0.53
N GLU A 21 15.60 -3.60 1.44
CA GLU A 21 16.25 -4.66 2.19
C GLU A 21 15.27 -5.50 3.03
N VAL A 22 14.27 -4.87 3.66
CA VAL A 22 13.26 -5.55 4.47
C VAL A 22 12.34 -6.38 3.59
N LEU A 23 11.92 -5.83 2.44
CA LEU A 23 11.06 -6.55 1.50
C LEU A 23 11.79 -7.75 0.86
N LEU A 24 13.06 -7.56 0.48
CA LEU A 24 13.91 -8.64 -0.03
C LEU A 24 14.04 -9.78 1.00
N GLN A 25 14.35 -9.46 2.26
CA GLN A 25 14.44 -10.45 3.33
C GLN A 25 13.13 -11.24 3.49
N ARG A 26 11.99 -10.56 3.47
CA ARG A 26 10.67 -11.19 3.61
C ARG A 26 10.31 -12.09 2.43
N VAL A 27 10.62 -11.67 1.21
CA VAL A 27 10.38 -12.47 0.00
C VAL A 27 11.29 -13.70 -0.01
N SER A 28 12.57 -13.55 0.35
CA SER A 28 13.52 -14.66 0.46
C SER A 28 13.14 -15.68 1.53
N ALA A 29 12.48 -15.27 2.61
CA ALA A 29 12.03 -16.16 3.68
C ALA A 29 10.79 -16.99 3.31
N ARG A 30 10.04 -16.64 2.26
CA ARG A 30 8.84 -17.38 1.83
C ARG A 30 9.23 -18.62 1.03
N GLN A 31 8.97 -19.79 1.59
CA GLN A 31 9.10 -21.06 0.88
C GLN A 31 7.95 -21.22 -0.13
N GLY A 32 8.26 -21.55 -1.39
CA GLY A 32 7.26 -21.95 -2.39
C GLY A 32 6.74 -20.86 -3.36
N HIS A 33 7.27 -19.64 -3.35
CA HIS A 33 6.94 -18.63 -4.37
C HIS A 33 8.21 -17.98 -4.93
N TYR A 34 8.52 -18.26 -6.19
CA TYR A 34 9.68 -17.76 -6.92
C TYR A 34 9.40 -16.35 -7.46
N MET A 35 9.47 -15.36 -6.57
CA MET A 35 9.69 -13.97 -6.96
C MET A 35 11.15 -13.68 -6.66
N GLY A 36 12.03 -14.00 -7.62
CA GLY A 36 13.48 -13.85 -7.45
C GLY A 36 13.85 -12.42 -7.10
N ALA A 37 14.96 -12.24 -6.36
CA ALA A 37 15.43 -10.93 -5.89
C ALA A 37 15.51 -9.87 -7.01
N ASN A 38 15.78 -10.30 -8.25
CA ASN A 38 15.82 -9.42 -9.42
C ASN A 38 14.47 -8.76 -9.74
N MET A 39 13.35 -9.42 -9.46
CA MET A 39 12.02 -8.85 -9.73
C MET A 39 11.57 -7.87 -8.65
N VAL A 40 11.90 -8.15 -7.38
CA VAL A 40 11.69 -7.16 -6.30
C VAL A 40 12.48 -5.90 -6.62
N ARG A 41 13.74 -6.06 -7.06
CA ARG A 41 14.57 -4.94 -7.51
C ARG A 41 13.94 -4.16 -8.67
N SER A 42 13.47 -4.84 -9.72
CA SER A 42 12.84 -4.15 -10.85
C SER A 42 11.55 -3.42 -10.46
N GLN A 43 10.79 -3.94 -9.49
CA GLN A 43 9.62 -3.26 -8.96
C GLN A 43 9.99 -1.98 -8.22
N PHE A 44 11.07 -2.00 -7.42
CA PHE A 44 11.58 -0.80 -6.76
C PHE A 44 12.16 0.22 -7.75
N ASP A 45 12.84 -0.24 -8.80
CA ASP A 45 13.45 0.66 -9.80
C ASP A 45 12.40 1.49 -10.56
N ILE A 46 11.17 0.96 -10.73
CA ILE A 46 10.05 1.67 -11.37
C ILE A 46 9.07 2.29 -10.36
N LEU A 47 9.30 2.11 -9.06
CA LEU A 47 8.38 2.56 -8.02
C LEU A 47 8.47 4.07 -7.86
N GLU A 48 7.41 4.77 -8.27
CA GLU A 48 7.18 6.16 -7.93
C GLU A 48 6.47 6.19 -6.58
N ARG A 49 7.13 6.79 -5.58
CA ARG A 49 6.52 6.97 -4.25
C ARG A 49 5.41 8.01 -4.35
N PRO A 50 4.34 7.87 -3.55
CA PRO A 50 3.30 8.89 -3.50
C PRO A 50 3.93 10.25 -3.18
N ALA A 51 3.60 11.25 -3.98
CA ALA A 51 4.02 12.62 -3.78
C ALA A 51 3.18 13.29 -2.66
N ASP A 52 3.71 14.35 -2.06
CA ASP A 52 3.06 15.05 -0.94
C ASP A 52 1.72 15.71 -1.32
N ASP A 53 1.45 15.87 -2.62
CA ASP A 53 0.21 16.43 -3.18
C ASP A 53 -0.86 15.36 -3.49
N GLU A 54 -0.54 14.06 -3.37
CA GLU A 54 -1.49 12.95 -3.50
C GLU A 54 -2.30 12.75 -2.21
N THR A 55 -3.40 13.49 -2.06
CA THR A 55 -4.21 13.51 -0.82
C THR A 55 -5.07 12.26 -0.58
N ASP A 56 -5.23 11.42 -1.59
CA ASP A 56 -6.00 10.17 -1.55
C ASP A 56 -5.14 8.94 -1.25
N VAL A 57 -3.84 9.12 -0.98
CA VAL A 57 -2.89 8.04 -0.71
C VAL A 57 -2.42 8.08 0.74
N PHE A 58 -2.47 6.92 1.42
CA PHE A 58 -2.02 6.77 2.80
C PHE A 58 -0.85 5.79 2.89
N SER A 59 0.30 6.30 3.31
CA SER A 59 1.51 5.50 3.50
C SER A 59 1.51 4.79 4.85
N ILE A 60 1.76 3.48 4.86
CA ILE A 60 1.89 2.67 6.08
C ILE A 60 3.26 2.00 6.07
N ASP A 61 4.06 2.27 7.10
CA ASP A 61 5.30 1.54 7.34
C ASP A 61 5.01 0.07 7.65
N VAL A 62 5.43 -0.80 6.75
CA VAL A 62 5.27 -2.25 6.86
C VAL A 62 6.52 -2.97 7.34
N SER A 63 7.58 -2.28 7.79
CA SER A 63 8.76 -2.93 8.36
C SER A 63 8.48 -3.68 9.68
N ARG A 64 7.36 -3.36 10.32
CA ARG A 64 6.84 -3.93 11.58
C ARG A 64 6.14 -5.28 11.41
N SER A 65 5.65 -5.86 12.51
CA SER A 65 4.97 -7.16 12.46
C SER A 65 3.67 -7.11 11.64
N ILE A 66 3.26 -8.24 11.07
CA ILE A 66 2.04 -8.32 10.24
C ILE A 66 0.78 -7.88 11.01
N GLU A 67 0.71 -8.16 12.32
CA GLU A 67 -0.42 -7.77 13.16
C GLU A 67 -0.47 -6.26 13.40
N GLU A 68 0.68 -5.60 13.56
CA GLU A 68 0.75 -4.14 13.66
C GLU A 68 0.35 -3.48 12.34
N VAL A 69 0.89 -3.97 11.23
CA VAL A 69 0.56 -3.46 9.88
C VAL A 69 -0.93 -3.60 9.60
N LYS A 70 -1.52 -4.77 9.91
CA LYS A 70 -2.95 -5.01 9.73
C LYS A 70 -3.79 -4.08 10.58
N ARG A 71 -3.41 -3.85 11.84
CA ARG A 71 -4.11 -2.93 12.75
C ARG A 71 -4.11 -1.51 12.18
N ASP A 72 -2.96 -1.03 11.73
CA ASP A 72 -2.80 0.32 11.22
C ASP A 72 -3.55 0.52 9.89
N ALA A 73 -3.49 -0.48 9.00
CA ALA A 73 -4.24 -0.47 7.75
C ALA A 73 -5.76 -0.42 8.00
N LEU A 74 -6.27 -1.25 8.91
CA LEU A 74 -7.70 -1.24 9.27
C LEU A 74 -8.10 0.09 9.92
N ALA A 75 -7.29 0.62 10.84
CA ALA A 75 -7.55 1.91 11.46
C ALA A 75 -7.65 3.02 10.42
N ARG A 76 -6.74 3.05 9.44
CA ARG A 76 -6.76 4.04 8.35
C ARG A 76 -8.00 3.89 7.47
N VAL A 77 -8.38 2.67 7.10
CA VAL A 77 -9.62 2.42 6.32
C VAL A 77 -10.83 2.96 7.07
N HIS A 78 -10.95 2.71 8.38
CA HIS A 78 -12.07 3.19 9.17
C HIS A 78 -12.11 4.73 9.27
N GLU A 79 -10.95 5.37 9.43
CA GLU A 79 -10.84 6.83 9.48
C GLU A 79 -11.30 7.48 8.17
N VAL A 80 -10.82 6.97 7.03
CA VAL A 80 -11.19 7.47 5.70
C VAL A 80 -12.67 7.27 5.43
N MET A 81 -13.18 6.06 5.63
CA MET A 81 -14.60 5.77 5.47
C MET A 81 -15.48 6.63 6.38
N GLY A 82 -15.01 6.95 7.59
CA GLY A 82 -15.70 7.85 8.51
C GLY A 82 -15.71 9.30 8.04
N ALA A 83 -14.59 9.82 7.53
CA ALA A 83 -14.49 11.19 7.02
C ALA A 83 -15.38 11.42 5.79
N GLU A 84 -15.42 10.44 4.87
CA GLU A 84 -16.23 10.51 3.66
C GLU A 84 -17.73 10.26 3.91
N SER A 85 -18.10 9.64 5.03
CA SER A 85 -19.51 9.46 5.43
C SER A 85 -20.13 10.72 6.06
N VAL A 86 -19.30 11.72 6.40
CA VAL A 86 -19.70 12.96 7.08
C VAL A 86 -19.63 14.17 6.14
N SER A 87 -19.05 14.02 4.93
CA SER A 87 -19.06 15.04 3.86
C SER A 87 -20.25 14.87 2.92
#